data_AF-J9D1M6-F1
#
_entry.id   AF-J9D1M6-F1
#
_cell.length_a   1.000
_cell.length_b   1.000
_cell.length_c   1.000
_cell.angle_alpha   90.00
_cell.angle_beta   90.00
_cell.angle_gamma   90.00
#
_symmetry.space_group_name_H-M   'P 1'
#
loop_
_entity.id
_entity.type
_entity.pdbx_description
1 polymer ?
#
loop_
_entity_poly.entity_id
_entity_poly.type
_entity_poly.pdbx_seq_one_letter_code
_entity_poly.pdbx_strand_id
1 'polypeptide(L)'
;MPSIAITKADVGHTSFGDISLVFDKESINPTDKRNKVYGEDAWTPTFPSVGYKLNSDKTRDIYNRANKVGELPLFNPVHFHPTNYENRIDDRGDTSLVENFKEDYDAKQLYLSETGNAVKEFEQHEVEKYDSKDVALFEKMLGEIGIERLKSGDYDDLKGEMKQLINQHYGIDLDSRKPFVAKAKIQNRITHAIDYAENGNKETKIDIEATKAKIDERIDNKEFEQWLKGLFSGVVEKRGIRNDRDWYTSSGNRRKWEQLYDEITLDNVVNVMRKQAAKGGEGLFGGNIFGSAQEEYKSIDEIRDAARERIRHIDESDYQKQRDAITDRLSAIEIPGAGSNFSDTMDMVQNIQDAVAHTHTAPGIHKYLKKFYPKITMETAHEIADIVKDIQHLSARYFEAKPYRAVGFDEVKLAVVPSDTDAGLIERLKQEGIEVRTYEKGNQSERKQIVDEATEEMRLRFQLIGEKGAAALDKAEEATTRLDNLNVAREMEQAFNEKKKRVEKLRKSEPVEITGKEIEPSDDLKQYKKNALEYGKSLRGEYINKDTGETVMVGKNAIKEVLNHDYKDLEQLQSIAAIPQIIENAVYIESQANIDDKV
;
A
#
# COMPACT_ATOMS: atom_id res chain seq x y z
N MET A 1 6.49 -9.19 -2.16
CA MET A 1 7.38 -10.32 -2.47
C MET A 1 7.88 -10.86 -1.14
N PRO A 2 7.58 -12.12 -0.79
CA PRO A 2 8.05 -12.68 0.47
C PRO A 2 9.57 -12.85 0.44
N SER A 3 10.18 -12.83 1.63
CA SER A 3 11.52 -13.37 1.83
C SER A 3 11.41 -14.78 2.39
N ILE A 4 12.03 -15.76 1.75
CA ILE A 4 12.01 -17.16 2.17
C ILE A 4 13.45 -17.57 2.46
N ALA A 5 13.76 -17.86 3.72
CA ALA A 5 15.09 -18.32 4.12
C ALA A 5 15.27 -19.81 3.77
N ILE A 6 16.42 -20.14 3.19
CA ILE A 6 16.87 -21.50 2.92
C ILE A 6 18.04 -21.79 3.85
N THR A 7 17.90 -22.78 4.73
CA THR A 7 18.96 -23.15 5.68
C THR A 7 19.01 -24.65 5.89
N LYS A 8 20.07 -25.11 6.56
CA LYS A 8 20.18 -26.51 7.00
C LYS A 8 19.36 -26.69 8.28
N ALA A 9 18.71 -27.84 8.41
CA ALA A 9 17.85 -28.13 9.56
C ALA A 9 18.61 -28.09 10.89
N ASP A 10 19.89 -28.50 10.88
CA ASP A 10 20.78 -28.47 12.03
C ASP A 10 21.26 -27.05 12.39
N VAL A 11 21.31 -26.10 11.44
CA VAL A 11 21.59 -24.68 11.71
C VAL A 11 20.42 -24.03 12.44
N GLY A 12 19.20 -24.33 12.02
CA GLY A 12 17.98 -23.83 12.67
C GLY A 12 17.55 -22.44 12.19
N HIS A 13 16.44 -21.95 12.74
CA HIS A 13 15.68 -20.79 12.21
C HIS A 13 15.12 -19.91 13.33
N THR A 14 15.76 -19.90 14.49
CA THR A 14 15.23 -19.25 15.72
C THR A 14 15.51 -17.75 15.77
N SER A 15 16.19 -17.19 14.77
CA SER A 15 16.46 -15.75 14.61
C SER A 15 15.29 -14.97 14.01
N PHE A 16 14.19 -15.64 13.65
CA PHE A 16 12.99 -15.05 13.08
C PHE A 16 11.85 -14.99 14.11
N GLY A 17 10.68 -14.47 13.71
CA GLY A 17 9.49 -14.42 14.58
C GLY A 17 9.01 -15.79 15.06
N ASP A 18 8.01 -15.81 15.93
CA ASP A 18 7.53 -17.01 16.64
C ASP A 18 6.81 -18.05 15.76
N ILE A 19 6.47 -17.73 14.51
CA ILE A 19 5.79 -18.65 13.61
C ILE A 19 6.74 -19.10 12.50
N SER A 20 6.84 -20.41 12.26
CA SER A 20 7.52 -20.97 11.09
C SER A 20 6.51 -21.32 10.02
N LEU A 21 6.63 -20.72 8.84
CA LEU A 21 5.93 -21.16 7.63
C LEU A 21 6.94 -21.87 6.74
N VAL A 22 6.69 -23.14 6.43
CA VAL A 22 7.59 -23.99 5.65
C VAL A 22 7.00 -24.21 4.27
N PHE A 23 7.81 -23.90 3.27
CA PHE A 23 7.50 -24.05 1.85
C PHE A 23 8.22 -25.28 1.28
N ASP A 24 7.71 -25.81 0.17
CA ASP A 24 8.41 -26.84 -0.59
C ASP A 24 9.44 -26.23 -1.56
N LYS A 25 10.37 -27.04 -2.08
CA LYS A 25 11.40 -26.65 -3.05
C LYS A 25 10.82 -25.97 -4.29
N GLU A 26 9.64 -26.37 -4.74
CA GLU A 26 9.00 -25.82 -5.94
C GLU A 26 8.62 -24.34 -5.79
N SER A 27 8.36 -23.88 -4.56
CA SER A 27 8.07 -22.47 -4.30
C SER A 27 9.24 -21.54 -4.60
N ILE A 28 10.48 -22.05 -4.53
CA ILE A 28 11.71 -21.28 -4.68
C ILE A 28 12.59 -21.73 -5.84
N ASN A 29 12.19 -22.77 -6.59
CA ASN A 29 13.01 -23.39 -7.63
C ASN A 29 13.38 -22.38 -8.75
N PRO A 30 14.67 -22.03 -8.93
CA PRO A 30 15.09 -21.00 -9.90
C PRO A 30 14.96 -21.41 -11.37
N THR A 31 14.59 -22.67 -11.66
CA THR A 31 14.23 -23.07 -13.04
C THR A 31 13.02 -22.30 -13.54
N ASP A 32 12.10 -21.91 -12.65
CA ASP A 32 11.21 -20.79 -12.89
C ASP A 32 11.99 -19.50 -12.70
N LYS A 33 12.24 -18.77 -13.79
CA LYS A 33 13.00 -17.51 -13.79
C LYS A 33 12.37 -16.41 -12.92
N ARG A 34 11.11 -16.57 -12.49
CA ARG A 34 10.46 -15.67 -11.53
C ARG A 34 10.94 -15.95 -10.11
N ASN A 35 11.46 -17.12 -9.80
CA ASN A 35 12.07 -17.41 -8.51
C ASN A 35 13.56 -17.05 -8.56
N LYS A 36 13.99 -16.20 -7.64
CA LYS A 36 15.40 -15.83 -7.49
C LYS A 36 15.91 -16.28 -6.14
N VAL A 37 17.13 -16.79 -6.09
CA VAL A 37 17.76 -17.23 -4.85
C VAL A 37 19.18 -16.69 -4.79
N TYR A 38 19.54 -16.12 -3.65
CA TYR A 38 20.79 -15.42 -3.39
C TYR A 38 21.53 -16.08 -2.23
N GLY A 39 22.86 -16.00 -2.26
CA GLY A 39 23.73 -16.60 -1.25
C GLY A 39 23.73 -15.92 0.13
N GLU A 40 23.09 -14.76 0.27
CA GLU A 40 22.87 -14.02 1.52
C GLU A 40 21.65 -13.10 1.34
N ASP A 41 21.43 -12.19 2.30
CA ASP A 41 20.45 -11.11 2.23
C ASP A 41 20.59 -10.30 0.93
N ALA A 42 19.51 -10.31 0.18
CA ALA A 42 19.28 -9.53 -1.02
C ALA A 42 18.37 -8.34 -0.71
N TRP A 43 18.59 -7.27 -1.48
CA TRP A 43 17.72 -6.11 -1.40
C TRP A 43 16.26 -6.51 -1.71
N THR A 44 15.34 -6.06 -0.86
CA THR A 44 13.90 -6.37 -0.98
C THR A 44 13.13 -5.12 -1.39
N PRO A 45 12.33 -5.17 -2.47
CA PRO A 45 11.38 -4.11 -2.77
C PRO A 45 10.46 -3.86 -1.58
N THR A 46 10.06 -2.60 -1.40
CA THR A 46 9.12 -2.24 -0.34
C THR A 46 7.69 -2.39 -0.83
N PHE A 47 6.75 -2.54 0.09
CA PHE A 47 5.34 -2.47 -0.27
C PHE A 47 5.06 -1.12 -0.93
N PRO A 48 4.39 -1.08 -2.09
CA PRO A 48 4.21 0.16 -2.83
C PRO A 48 3.24 1.10 -2.10
N SER A 49 3.37 2.41 -2.35
CA SER A 49 2.48 3.39 -1.73
C SER A 49 1.03 3.19 -2.17
N VAL A 50 0.12 3.32 -1.21
CA VAL A 50 -1.33 3.29 -1.44
C VAL A 50 -1.80 4.72 -1.64
N GLY A 51 -2.47 4.97 -2.75
CA GLY A 51 -3.21 6.21 -2.98
C GLY A 51 -4.68 6.05 -2.63
N TYR A 52 -5.31 7.17 -2.33
CA TYR A 52 -6.72 7.26 -1.95
C TYR A 52 -7.45 8.18 -2.90
N LYS A 53 -8.65 7.76 -3.31
CA LYS A 53 -9.60 8.62 -4.00
C LYS A 53 -10.63 9.07 -2.97
N LEU A 54 -10.74 10.38 -2.79
CA LEU A 54 -11.72 10.94 -1.88
C LEU A 54 -13.09 11.10 -2.56
N ASN A 55 -14.15 10.78 -1.83
CA ASN A 55 -15.52 11.05 -2.24
C ASN A 55 -15.78 12.55 -2.14
N SER A 56 -15.90 13.22 -3.29
CA SER A 56 -16.08 14.67 -3.35
C SER A 56 -17.36 15.15 -2.70
N ASP A 57 -18.45 14.36 -2.77
CA ASP A 57 -19.72 14.76 -2.17
C ASP A 57 -19.69 14.61 -0.65
N LYS A 58 -19.09 13.53 -0.14
CA LYS A 58 -18.94 13.31 1.31
C LYS A 58 -18.03 14.36 1.95
N THR A 59 -16.87 14.62 1.34
CA THR A 59 -15.93 15.62 1.87
C THR A 59 -16.50 17.04 1.80
N ARG A 60 -17.25 17.37 0.74
CA ARG A 60 -17.98 18.64 0.63
C ARG A 60 -19.10 18.77 1.65
N ASP A 61 -19.84 17.68 1.94
CA ASP A 61 -20.86 17.68 2.99
C ASP A 61 -20.28 18.01 4.37
N ILE A 62 -19.17 17.35 4.74
CA ILE A 62 -18.47 17.61 6.01
C ILE A 62 -18.02 19.07 6.08
N TYR A 63 -17.39 19.59 5.02
CA TYR A 63 -16.95 20.98 4.99
C TYR A 63 -18.14 21.96 5.07
N ASN A 64 -19.26 21.66 4.41
CA ASN A 64 -20.47 22.47 4.50
C ASN A 64 -21.09 22.46 5.90
N ARG A 65 -21.05 21.32 6.61
CA ARG A 65 -21.48 21.22 8.01
C ARG A 65 -20.62 22.11 8.89
N ALA A 66 -19.30 22.04 8.75
CA ALA A 66 -18.37 22.90 9.49
C ALA A 66 -18.63 24.39 9.25
N ASN A 67 -18.85 24.81 8.00
CA ASN A 67 -19.13 26.22 7.67
C ASN A 67 -20.47 26.75 8.21
N LYS A 68 -21.42 25.89 8.57
CA LYS A 68 -22.72 26.29 9.14
C LYS A 68 -22.67 26.59 10.64
N VAL A 69 -21.60 26.17 11.33
CA VAL A 69 -21.45 26.32 12.78
C VAL A 69 -21.33 27.79 13.20
N GLY A 70 -20.76 28.64 12.35
CA GLY A 70 -20.44 30.03 12.69
C GLY A 70 -19.17 30.16 13.51
N GLU A 71 -18.99 31.31 14.16
CA GLU A 71 -17.81 31.58 14.98
C GLU A 71 -17.93 30.89 16.35
N LEU A 72 -16.97 30.03 16.67
CA LEU A 72 -16.80 29.42 17.98
C LEU A 72 -15.32 29.54 18.42
N PRO A 73 -15.04 29.60 19.73
CA PRO A 73 -13.70 29.47 20.28
C PRO A 73 -12.99 28.22 19.75
N LEU A 74 -11.73 28.38 19.34
CA LEU A 74 -10.86 27.30 18.88
C LEU A 74 -11.45 26.47 17.72
N PHE A 75 -12.31 27.08 16.90
CA PHE A 75 -12.94 26.46 15.76
C PHE A 75 -12.68 27.26 14.47
N ASN A 76 -12.14 26.60 13.47
CA ASN A 76 -11.90 27.10 12.14
C ASN A 76 -12.33 26.04 11.12
N PRO A 77 -13.44 26.28 10.38
CA PRO A 77 -13.99 25.29 9.47
C PRO A 77 -13.04 24.90 8.33
N VAL A 78 -12.03 25.73 8.02
CA VAL A 78 -10.99 25.45 7.01
C VAL A 78 -10.27 24.13 7.29
N HIS A 79 -10.15 23.69 8.55
CA HIS A 79 -9.53 22.39 8.88
C HIS A 79 -10.26 21.19 8.25
N PHE A 80 -11.57 21.32 7.98
CA PHE A 80 -12.38 20.31 7.30
C PHE A 80 -12.41 20.45 5.77
N HIS A 81 -11.60 21.32 5.19
CA HIS A 81 -11.52 21.43 3.74
C HIS A 81 -10.99 20.12 3.12
N PRO A 82 -11.54 19.63 1.99
CA PRO A 82 -11.18 18.32 1.43
C PRO A 82 -9.68 18.11 1.15
N THR A 83 -8.94 19.18 0.82
CA THR A 83 -7.49 19.12 0.55
C THR A 83 -6.67 18.76 1.78
N ASN A 84 -7.22 18.88 2.99
CA ASN A 84 -6.51 18.57 4.22
C ASN A 84 -6.55 17.07 4.58
N TYR A 85 -7.37 16.27 3.87
CA TYR A 85 -7.53 14.85 4.16
C TYR A 85 -6.44 13.99 3.50
N GLU A 86 -5.99 14.32 2.29
CA GLU A 86 -5.05 13.47 1.53
C GLU A 86 -3.77 13.14 2.31
N ASN A 87 -3.22 14.09 3.06
CA ASN A 87 -2.00 13.89 3.86
C ASN A 87 -2.26 13.26 5.24
N ARG A 88 -3.52 13.04 5.61
CA ARG A 88 -3.94 12.46 6.91
C ARG A 88 -4.44 11.02 6.77
N ILE A 89 -4.48 10.49 5.54
CA ILE A 89 -4.92 9.13 5.27
C ILE A 89 -3.71 8.23 5.06
N ASP A 90 -3.64 7.18 5.86
CA ASP A 90 -2.68 6.09 5.72
C ASP A 90 -3.40 4.79 5.35
N ASP A 91 -2.70 3.66 5.42
CA ASP A 91 -3.18 2.30 5.12
C ASP A 91 -4.48 1.89 5.83
N ARG A 92 -4.87 2.60 6.89
CA ARG A 92 -6.13 2.39 7.63
C ARG A 92 -7.35 3.10 7.02
N GLY A 93 -7.17 3.91 5.97
CA GLY A 93 -8.26 4.57 5.23
C GLY A 93 -9.02 5.62 6.06
N ASP A 94 -10.35 5.53 6.11
CA ASP A 94 -11.20 6.46 6.89
C ASP A 94 -10.81 6.47 8.38
N THR A 95 -10.33 5.34 8.91
CA THR A 95 -9.89 5.24 10.30
C THR A 95 -8.73 6.17 10.61
N SER A 96 -7.84 6.44 9.64
CA SER A 96 -6.74 7.38 9.80
C SER A 96 -7.26 8.79 10.08
N LEU A 97 -8.38 9.19 9.47
CA LEU A 97 -9.02 10.48 9.74
C LEU A 97 -9.58 10.53 11.16
N VAL A 98 -10.23 9.47 11.63
CA VAL A 98 -10.71 9.39 13.03
C VAL A 98 -9.55 9.61 14.00
N GLU A 99 -8.44 8.91 13.80
CA GLU A 99 -7.25 9.02 14.66
C GLU A 99 -6.62 10.41 14.64
N ASN A 100 -6.61 11.09 13.48
CA ASN A 100 -6.07 12.44 13.35
C ASN A 100 -6.97 13.51 13.99
N PHE A 101 -8.28 13.29 14.04
CA PHE A 101 -9.24 14.29 14.52
C PHE A 101 -9.78 14.02 15.93
N LYS A 102 -9.46 12.89 16.56
CA LYS A 102 -9.96 12.57 17.92
C LYS A 102 -9.42 13.49 19.03
N GLU A 103 -8.27 14.14 18.81
CA GLU A 103 -7.72 15.13 19.75
C GLU A 103 -7.88 16.57 19.23
N ASP A 104 -8.53 16.75 18.08
CA ASP A 104 -8.64 18.04 17.40
C ASP A 104 -9.79 18.88 17.97
N TYR A 105 -9.48 20.10 18.41
CA TYR A 105 -10.48 20.99 19.03
C TYR A 105 -11.51 21.51 18.03
N ASP A 106 -11.16 21.62 16.74
CA ASP A 106 -12.14 21.97 15.71
C ASP A 106 -13.17 20.84 15.55
N ALA A 107 -12.74 19.58 15.61
CA ALA A 107 -13.64 18.42 15.58
C ALA A 107 -14.50 18.29 16.84
N LYS A 108 -13.91 18.51 18.02
CA LYS A 108 -14.66 18.55 19.28
C LYS A 108 -15.73 19.63 19.24
N GLN A 109 -15.41 20.85 18.79
CA GLN A 109 -16.38 21.94 18.68
C GLN A 109 -17.43 21.70 17.59
N LEU A 110 -17.08 21.07 16.47
CA LEU A 110 -18.07 20.65 15.46
C LEU A 110 -19.08 19.66 16.04
N TYR A 111 -18.60 18.62 16.72
CA TYR A 111 -19.44 17.64 17.40
C TYR A 111 -20.33 18.29 18.46
N LEU A 112 -19.77 19.14 19.32
CA LEU A 112 -20.53 19.84 20.34
C LEU A 112 -21.56 20.81 19.73
N SER A 113 -21.25 21.46 18.62
CA SER A 113 -22.20 22.32 17.91
C SER A 113 -23.40 21.53 17.39
N GLU A 114 -23.16 20.38 16.74
CA GLU A 114 -24.21 19.53 16.20
C GLU A 114 -25.06 18.83 17.27
N THR A 115 -24.49 18.59 18.45
CA THR A 115 -25.21 18.05 19.61
C THR A 115 -25.83 19.14 20.49
N GLY A 116 -25.63 20.42 20.16
CA GLY A 116 -26.22 21.56 20.87
C GLY A 116 -25.51 21.96 22.17
N ASN A 117 -24.27 21.50 22.39
CA ASN A 117 -23.48 21.71 23.61
C ASN A 117 -22.14 22.48 23.38
N ALA A 118 -22.01 23.22 22.28
CA ALA A 118 -20.79 23.99 21.97
C ALA A 118 -20.38 24.99 23.06
N VAL A 119 -19.08 25.15 23.25
CA VAL A 119 -18.51 26.27 24.03
C VAL A 119 -18.56 27.50 23.13
N LYS A 120 -19.32 28.54 23.54
CA LYS A 120 -19.64 29.70 22.68
C LYS A 120 -18.72 30.90 22.89
N GLU A 121 -18.05 30.98 24.03
CA GLU A 121 -17.21 32.11 24.42
C GLU A 121 -15.87 31.60 24.94
N PHE A 122 -14.80 32.37 24.72
CA PHE A 122 -13.52 32.08 25.32
C PHE A 122 -13.60 32.30 26.83
N GLU A 123 -12.95 31.42 27.59
CA GLU A 123 -12.64 31.73 28.98
C GLU A 123 -11.69 32.91 29.03
N GLN A 124 -11.86 33.72 30.07
CA GLN A 124 -11.09 34.93 30.26
C GLN A 124 -10.63 35.01 31.72
N HIS A 125 -9.41 35.50 31.90
CA HIS A 125 -8.90 35.83 33.23
C HIS A 125 -8.27 37.22 33.23
N GLU A 126 -8.15 37.80 34.42
CA GLU A 126 -7.50 39.10 34.61
C GLU A 126 -6.00 38.88 34.84
N VAL A 127 -5.17 39.59 34.08
CA VAL A 127 -3.72 39.61 34.24
C VAL A 127 -3.20 41.02 34.37
N GLU A 128 -1.97 41.15 34.87
CA GLU A 128 -1.24 42.40 34.85
C GLU A 128 -0.62 42.64 33.46
N LYS A 129 -0.91 43.80 32.86
CA LYS A 129 -0.35 44.27 31.58
C LYS A 129 1.16 44.47 31.65
N TYR A 130 1.62 45.01 32.78
CA TYR A 130 2.99 45.44 33.01
C TYR A 130 3.53 44.83 34.29
N ASP A 131 4.81 44.43 34.25
CA ASP A 131 5.48 43.92 35.44
C ASP A 131 5.72 45.02 36.49
N SER A 132 6.01 44.61 37.73
CA SER A 132 6.18 45.52 38.86
C SER A 132 7.30 46.55 38.66
N LYS A 133 8.33 46.25 37.85
CA LYS A 133 9.41 47.21 37.57
C LYS A 133 8.94 48.24 36.55
N ASP A 134 8.25 47.83 35.51
CA ASP A 134 7.68 48.75 34.51
C ASP A 134 6.62 49.67 35.17
N VAL A 135 5.76 49.13 36.03
CA VAL A 135 4.79 49.92 36.82
C VAL A 135 5.48 50.98 37.67
N ALA A 136 6.52 50.62 38.42
CA ALA A 136 7.25 51.58 39.26
C ALA A 136 7.89 52.71 38.44
N LEU A 137 8.33 52.44 37.20
CA LEU A 137 8.79 53.49 36.29
C LEU A 137 7.64 54.39 35.85
N PHE A 138 6.49 53.82 35.49
CA PHE A 138 5.34 54.58 35.04
C PHE A 138 4.82 55.50 36.15
N GLU A 139 4.72 55.02 37.39
CA GLU A 139 4.36 55.84 38.55
C GLU A 139 5.34 56.99 38.76
N LYS A 140 6.65 56.73 38.62
CA LYS A 140 7.68 57.77 38.70
C LYS A 140 7.55 58.80 37.58
N MET A 141 7.34 58.36 36.34
CA MET A 141 7.12 59.24 35.20
C MET A 141 5.86 60.10 35.37
N LEU A 142 4.76 59.51 35.83
CA LEU A 142 3.50 60.21 36.08
C LEU A 142 3.63 61.21 37.23
N GLY A 143 4.39 60.87 38.27
CA GLY A 143 4.65 61.76 39.41
C GLY A 143 5.57 62.93 39.10
N GLU A 144 6.63 62.72 38.30
CA GLU A 144 7.62 63.77 38.00
C GLU A 144 7.23 64.62 36.78
N ILE A 145 6.64 64.04 35.74
CA ILE A 145 6.31 64.74 34.48
C ILE A 145 4.83 65.12 34.41
N GLY A 146 3.95 64.26 34.91
CA GLY A 146 2.49 64.45 34.82
C GLY A 146 1.87 63.93 33.52
N ILE A 147 0.66 63.37 33.61
CA ILE A 147 -0.06 62.76 32.48
C ILE A 147 -0.32 63.74 31.32
N GLU A 148 -0.69 64.98 31.61
CA GLU A 148 -1.00 65.99 30.59
C GLU A 148 0.23 66.29 29.73
N ARG A 149 1.40 66.45 30.35
CA ARG A 149 2.66 66.70 29.64
C ARG A 149 3.14 65.47 28.88
N LEU A 150 2.92 64.27 29.39
CA LEU A 150 3.20 63.02 28.65
C LEU A 150 2.33 62.89 27.38
N LYS A 151 1.07 63.34 27.42
CA LYS A 151 0.16 63.33 26.26
C LYS A 151 0.44 64.43 25.24
N SER A 152 0.74 65.65 25.72
CA SER A 152 0.83 66.84 24.86
C SER A 152 2.25 67.28 24.52
N GLY A 153 3.26 66.75 25.21
CA GLY A 153 4.65 67.18 25.08
C GLY A 153 5.32 66.66 23.80
N ASP A 154 6.17 67.49 23.20
CA ASP A 154 7.02 67.06 22.08
C ASP A 154 8.09 66.08 22.58
N TYR A 155 8.43 65.09 21.75
CA TYR A 155 9.47 64.11 22.06
C TYR A 155 10.80 64.80 22.39
N ASP A 156 11.17 65.85 21.64
CA ASP A 156 12.43 66.54 21.84
C ASP A 156 12.51 67.31 23.17
N ASP A 157 11.36 67.71 23.73
CA ASP A 157 11.26 68.34 25.04
C ASP A 157 11.32 67.32 26.17
N LEU A 158 10.73 66.13 25.97
CA LEU A 158 10.65 65.08 26.99
C LEU A 158 11.88 64.15 27.00
N LYS A 159 12.62 64.03 25.89
CA LYS A 159 13.68 63.02 25.73
C LYS A 159 14.75 63.06 26.83
N GLY A 160 15.11 64.24 27.32
CA GLY A 160 16.17 64.41 28.32
C GLY A 160 15.79 63.80 29.67
N GLU A 161 14.66 64.27 30.22
CA GLU A 161 14.08 63.82 31.48
C GLU A 161 13.69 62.33 31.43
N MET A 162 13.04 61.92 30.34
CA MET A 162 12.64 60.52 30.11
C MET A 162 13.84 59.58 30.07
N LYS A 163 14.92 59.99 29.40
CA LYS A 163 16.13 59.19 29.33
C LYS A 163 16.81 59.07 30.68
N GLN A 164 16.86 60.16 31.45
CA GLN A 164 17.39 60.13 32.81
C GLN A 164 16.57 59.18 33.71
N LEU A 165 15.24 59.27 33.67
CA LEU A 165 14.34 58.39 34.43
C LEU A 165 14.55 56.91 34.08
N ILE A 166 14.58 56.57 32.80
CA ILE A 166 14.76 55.19 32.32
C ILE A 166 16.16 54.67 32.69
N ASN A 167 17.22 55.46 32.48
CA ASN A 167 18.59 55.07 32.81
C ASN A 167 18.74 54.79 34.30
N GLN A 168 18.21 55.66 35.16
CA GLN A 168 18.24 55.48 36.61
C GLN A 168 17.44 54.26 37.07
N HIS A 169 16.25 54.05 36.48
CA HIS A 169 15.33 53.01 36.92
C HIS A 169 15.83 51.59 36.60
N TYR A 170 16.40 51.39 35.41
CA TYR A 170 16.89 50.07 34.98
C TYR A 170 18.40 49.91 35.08
N GLY A 171 19.15 50.95 35.48
CA GLY A 171 20.62 50.91 35.50
C GLY A 171 21.23 50.73 34.10
N ILE A 172 20.59 51.28 33.07
CA ILE A 172 21.05 51.18 31.68
C ILE A 172 21.60 52.52 31.20
N ASP A 173 22.43 52.46 30.15
CA ASP A 173 22.84 53.64 29.41
C ASP A 173 22.23 53.66 28.01
N LEU A 174 21.17 54.45 27.83
CA LEU A 174 20.55 54.67 26.53
C LEU A 174 21.42 55.47 25.54
N ASP A 175 22.46 56.20 25.98
CA ASP A 175 23.39 56.91 25.07
C ASP A 175 24.26 55.94 24.27
N SER A 176 24.60 54.80 24.87
CA SER A 176 25.34 53.74 24.18
C SER A 176 24.56 53.06 23.03
N ARG A 177 23.25 53.32 22.91
CA ARG A 177 22.38 52.69 21.90
C ARG A 177 22.23 53.56 20.65
N LYS A 178 21.94 52.91 19.51
CA LYS A 178 21.61 53.63 18.26
C LYS A 178 20.44 54.61 18.49
N PRO A 179 20.48 55.85 17.94
CA PRO A 179 19.49 56.89 18.23
C PRO A 179 18.02 56.45 18.04
N PHE A 180 17.73 55.68 16.98
CA PHE A 180 16.37 55.19 16.73
C PHE A 180 15.88 54.18 17.78
N VAL A 181 16.79 53.37 18.35
CA VAL A 181 16.46 52.38 19.40
C VAL A 181 16.17 53.10 20.71
N ALA A 182 16.97 54.12 21.06
CA ALA A 182 16.73 54.94 22.23
C ALA A 182 15.39 55.68 22.13
N LYS A 183 15.12 56.28 20.95
CA LYS A 183 13.85 56.96 20.66
C LYS A 183 12.64 56.03 20.79
N ALA A 184 12.68 54.85 20.16
CA ALA A 184 11.58 53.87 20.25
C ALA A 184 11.34 53.39 21.68
N LYS A 185 12.40 53.16 22.46
CA LYS A 185 12.27 52.79 23.88
C LYS A 185 11.60 53.89 24.70
N ILE A 186 12.03 55.14 24.54
CA ILE A 186 11.44 56.28 25.26
C ILE A 186 9.96 56.43 24.88
N GLN A 187 9.64 56.42 23.58
CA GLN A 187 8.27 56.55 23.10
C GLN A 187 7.35 55.43 23.61
N ASN A 188 7.78 54.17 23.55
CA ASN A 188 6.99 53.05 24.07
C ASN A 188 6.72 53.19 25.58
N ARG A 189 7.68 53.68 26.37
CA ARG A 189 7.48 53.90 27.80
C ARG A 189 6.51 55.05 28.08
N ILE A 190 6.56 56.14 27.29
CA ILE A 190 5.56 57.21 27.35
C ILE A 190 4.17 56.64 27.06
N THR A 191 4.01 55.89 25.97
CA THR A 191 2.73 55.29 25.60
C THR A 191 2.20 54.34 26.68
N HIS A 192 3.04 53.47 27.26
CA HIS A 192 2.61 52.54 28.29
C HIS A 192 2.33 53.22 29.63
N ALA A 193 3.04 54.30 29.98
CA ALA A 193 2.72 55.09 31.16
C ALA A 193 1.37 55.81 31.02
N ILE A 194 1.04 56.30 29.82
CA ILE A 194 -0.27 56.87 29.52
C ILE A 194 -1.34 55.79 29.62
N ASP A 195 -1.16 54.62 28.97
CA ASP A 195 -2.11 53.51 29.07
C ASP A 195 -2.31 53.06 30.53
N TYR A 196 -1.24 52.92 31.31
CA TYR A 196 -1.31 52.60 32.73
C TYR A 196 -2.13 53.64 33.51
N ALA A 197 -1.92 54.93 33.24
CA ALA A 197 -2.64 55.99 33.94
C ALA A 197 -4.13 56.04 33.59
N GLU A 198 -4.49 55.74 32.35
CA GLU A 198 -5.88 55.81 31.87
C GLU A 198 -6.67 54.53 32.12
N ASN A 199 -6.02 53.37 31.95
CA ASN A 199 -6.67 52.06 31.90
C ASN A 199 -6.21 51.11 33.02
N GLY A 200 -5.28 51.53 33.87
CA GLY A 200 -4.71 50.71 34.95
C GLY A 200 -3.83 49.55 34.45
N ASN A 201 -3.33 48.74 35.39
CA ASN A 201 -2.46 47.60 35.07
C ASN A 201 -3.21 46.32 34.71
N LYS A 202 -4.54 46.30 34.80
CA LYS A 202 -5.31 45.06 34.62
C LYS A 202 -5.80 44.97 33.20
N GLU A 203 -5.62 43.82 32.57
CA GLU A 203 -6.25 43.48 31.29
C GLU A 203 -6.87 42.10 31.35
N THR A 204 -7.96 41.94 30.60
CA THR A 204 -8.63 40.66 30.43
C THR A 204 -7.99 39.95 29.24
N LYS A 205 -7.43 38.75 29.48
CA LYS A 205 -6.88 37.89 28.43
C LYS A 205 -7.73 36.64 28.24
N ILE A 206 -7.73 36.18 26.99
CA ILE A 206 -8.27 34.87 26.62
C ILE A 206 -7.40 33.79 27.27
N ASP A 207 -8.06 32.89 28.00
CA ASP A 207 -7.47 31.70 28.58
C ASP A 207 -7.77 30.49 27.68
N ILE A 208 -6.81 30.17 26.81
CA ILE A 208 -6.93 29.06 25.86
C ILE A 208 -7.04 27.72 26.61
N GLU A 209 -6.27 27.51 27.67
CA GLU A 209 -6.23 26.22 28.37
C GLU A 209 -7.50 26.00 29.20
N ALA A 210 -8.03 27.05 29.85
CA ALA A 210 -9.34 26.96 30.50
C ALA A 210 -10.48 26.73 29.49
N THR A 211 -10.40 27.35 28.30
CA THR A 211 -11.38 27.12 27.22
C THR A 211 -11.32 25.66 26.74
N LYS A 212 -10.11 25.11 26.53
CA LYS A 212 -9.91 23.70 26.17
C LYS A 212 -10.47 22.76 27.22
N ALA A 213 -10.18 23.00 28.50
CA ALA A 213 -10.72 22.20 29.61
C ALA A 213 -12.25 22.19 29.59
N LYS A 214 -12.91 23.32 29.34
CA LYS A 214 -14.37 23.38 29.19
C LYS A 214 -14.91 22.63 27.98
N ILE A 215 -14.15 22.55 26.89
CA ILE A 215 -14.51 21.72 25.73
C ILE A 215 -14.40 20.25 26.14
N ASP A 216 -13.28 19.83 26.73
CA ASP A 216 -13.01 18.45 27.11
C ASP A 216 -14.00 17.92 28.16
N GLU A 217 -14.40 18.75 29.13
CA GLU A 217 -15.44 18.41 30.13
C GLU A 217 -16.80 18.05 29.49
N ARG A 218 -17.06 18.50 28.26
CA ARG A 218 -18.31 18.25 27.53
C ARG A 218 -18.21 17.08 26.55
N ILE A 219 -17.03 16.49 26.37
CA ILE A 219 -16.78 15.40 25.44
C ILE A 219 -16.89 14.06 26.18
N ASP A 220 -17.81 13.21 25.74
CA ASP A 220 -17.70 11.77 25.98
C ASP A 220 -16.82 11.18 24.87
N ASN A 221 -15.62 10.71 25.23
CA ASN A 221 -14.64 10.21 24.28
C ASN A 221 -15.16 9.06 23.41
N LYS A 222 -16.01 8.18 23.97
CA LYS A 222 -16.53 7.02 23.23
C LYS A 222 -17.59 7.45 22.24
N GLU A 223 -18.50 8.34 22.63
CA GLU A 223 -19.52 8.89 21.73
C GLU A 223 -18.90 9.76 20.64
N PHE A 224 -17.90 10.57 20.99
CA PHE A 224 -17.19 11.42 20.04
C PHE A 224 -16.43 10.61 18.99
N GLU A 225 -15.69 9.57 19.40
CA GLU A 225 -15.00 8.68 18.46
C GLU A 225 -15.99 7.95 17.53
N GLN A 226 -17.14 7.52 18.06
CA GLN A 226 -18.20 6.92 17.26
C GLN A 226 -18.81 7.92 16.27
N TRP A 227 -19.01 9.16 16.68
CA TRP A 227 -19.45 10.23 15.78
C TRP A 227 -18.41 10.52 14.69
N LEU A 228 -17.11 10.56 15.01
CA LEU A 228 -16.03 10.72 14.02
C LEU A 228 -16.03 9.58 12.99
N LYS A 229 -16.22 8.33 13.44
CA LYS A 229 -16.38 7.17 12.53
C LYS A 229 -17.54 7.38 11.56
N GLY A 230 -18.68 7.87 12.04
CA GLY A 230 -19.83 8.20 11.18
C GLY A 230 -19.59 9.42 10.27
N LEU A 231 -18.88 10.44 10.78
CA LEU A 231 -18.51 11.65 10.04
C LEU A 231 -17.67 11.29 8.83
N PHE A 232 -16.60 10.51 9.03
CA PHE A 232 -15.62 10.19 7.98
C PHE A 232 -15.95 8.91 7.19
N SER A 233 -16.93 8.11 7.60
CA SER A 233 -17.34 6.92 6.85
C SER A 233 -17.65 7.27 5.38
N GLY A 234 -16.95 6.60 4.46
CA GLY A 234 -17.11 6.77 3.03
C GLY A 234 -16.41 8.00 2.46
N VAL A 235 -15.50 8.64 3.22
CA VAL A 235 -14.62 9.69 2.69
C VAL A 235 -13.63 9.10 1.70
N VAL A 236 -13.02 7.97 2.01
CA VAL A 236 -12.22 7.19 1.07
C VAL A 236 -13.18 6.39 0.18
N GLU A 237 -13.34 6.82 -1.08
CA GLU A 237 -14.15 6.14 -2.09
C GLU A 237 -13.43 4.89 -2.63
N LYS A 238 -12.13 5.03 -2.91
CA LYS A 238 -11.28 3.96 -3.45
C LYS A 238 -9.88 4.05 -2.90
N ARG A 239 -9.19 2.92 -2.88
CA ARG A 239 -7.76 2.82 -2.61
C ARG A 239 -7.09 1.99 -3.70
N GLY A 240 -5.84 2.27 -3.98
CA GLY A 240 -5.11 1.59 -5.06
C GLY A 240 -3.62 1.81 -4.97
N ILE A 241 -2.88 0.95 -5.66
CA ILE A 241 -1.42 0.98 -5.72
C ILE A 241 -0.99 1.91 -6.85
N ARG A 242 -0.06 2.82 -6.57
CA ARG A 242 0.45 3.72 -7.61
C ARG A 242 1.14 2.93 -8.73
N ASN A 243 0.64 3.09 -9.96
CA ASN A 243 1.28 2.52 -11.15
C ASN A 243 2.38 3.45 -11.71
N ASP A 244 2.99 3.08 -12.83
CA ASP A 244 4.13 3.81 -13.43
C ASP A 244 3.73 4.83 -14.49
N ARG A 245 2.44 5.07 -14.73
CA ARG A 245 2.00 6.06 -15.69
C ARG A 245 2.24 7.47 -15.17
N ASP A 246 2.65 8.39 -16.04
CA ASP A 246 2.83 9.79 -15.67
C ASP A 246 1.56 10.44 -15.11
N TRP A 247 1.71 11.50 -14.33
CA TRP A 247 0.57 12.28 -13.83
C TRP A 247 -0.23 12.95 -14.94
N TYR A 248 0.41 13.25 -16.08
CA TYR A 248 -0.17 14.00 -17.20
C TYR A 248 -0.09 13.22 -18.50
N THR A 249 -1.17 13.23 -19.28
CA THR A 249 -1.20 12.67 -20.64
C THR A 249 -0.18 13.36 -21.53
N SER A 250 0.18 12.76 -22.67
CA SER A 250 1.08 13.39 -23.65
C SER A 250 0.55 14.74 -24.17
N SER A 251 -0.75 14.99 -24.04
CA SER A 251 -1.40 16.27 -24.33
C SER A 251 -1.42 17.27 -23.16
N GLY A 252 -0.81 16.96 -22.02
CA GLY A 252 -0.71 17.83 -20.84
C GLY A 252 -1.90 17.77 -19.86
N ASN A 253 -2.92 16.95 -20.12
CA ASN A 253 -4.06 16.82 -19.21
C ASN A 253 -3.74 15.94 -18.01
N ARG A 254 -4.14 16.32 -16.81
CA ARG A 254 -3.99 15.45 -15.62
C ARG A 254 -4.83 14.18 -15.78
N ARG A 255 -4.22 13.02 -15.55
CA ARG A 255 -4.93 11.73 -15.58
C ARG A 255 -5.90 11.61 -14.41
N LYS A 256 -6.99 10.86 -14.64
CA LYS A 256 -7.91 10.48 -13.57
C LYS A 256 -7.24 9.51 -12.60
N TRP A 257 -7.72 9.46 -11.37
CA TRP A 257 -7.20 8.58 -10.33
C TRP A 257 -7.19 7.10 -10.78
N GLU A 258 -8.28 6.62 -11.39
CA GLU A 258 -8.41 5.23 -11.88
C GLU A 258 -7.39 4.86 -12.96
N GLN A 259 -6.75 5.85 -13.59
CA GLN A 259 -5.71 5.58 -14.57
C GLN A 259 -4.32 5.52 -13.93
N LEU A 260 -4.15 6.08 -12.73
CA LEU A 260 -2.88 6.24 -12.02
C LEU A 260 -2.67 5.18 -10.93
N TYR A 261 -3.75 4.54 -10.50
CA TYR A 261 -3.75 3.57 -9.41
C TYR A 261 -4.42 2.27 -9.85
N ASP A 262 -3.71 1.16 -9.65
CA ASP A 262 -4.22 -0.18 -9.90
C ASP A 262 -4.88 -0.73 -8.62
N GLU A 263 -5.76 -1.71 -8.74
CA GLU A 263 -6.39 -2.36 -7.59
C GLU A 263 -5.35 -3.03 -6.68
N ILE A 264 -5.59 -3.03 -5.36
CA ILE A 264 -4.71 -3.69 -4.39
C ILE A 264 -4.92 -5.21 -4.43
N THR A 265 -4.29 -5.87 -5.40
CA THR A 265 -4.21 -7.33 -5.51
C THR A 265 -2.77 -7.80 -5.33
N LEU A 266 -2.58 -9.06 -4.92
CA LEU A 266 -1.24 -9.62 -4.73
C LEU A 266 -0.39 -9.50 -6.00
N ASP A 267 -0.98 -9.77 -7.18
CA ASP A 267 -0.32 -9.62 -8.47
C ASP A 267 0.09 -8.18 -8.79
N ASN A 268 -0.79 -7.20 -8.53
CA ASN A 268 -0.47 -5.79 -8.78
C ASN A 268 0.64 -5.30 -7.83
N VAL A 269 0.58 -5.68 -6.55
CA VAL A 269 1.65 -5.42 -5.57
C VAL A 269 2.98 -5.96 -6.11
N VAL A 270 3.02 -7.25 -6.46
CA VAL A 270 4.23 -7.91 -6.95
C VAL A 270 4.72 -7.29 -8.25
N ASN A 271 3.83 -6.92 -9.16
CA ASN A 271 4.20 -6.26 -10.42
C ASN A 271 4.91 -4.92 -10.17
N VAL A 272 4.41 -4.10 -9.23
CA VAL A 272 5.07 -2.83 -8.87
C VAL A 272 6.39 -3.08 -8.15
N MET A 273 6.43 -4.00 -7.19
CA MET A 273 7.67 -4.41 -6.50
C MET A 273 8.73 -4.94 -7.48
N ARG A 274 8.32 -5.68 -8.51
CA ARG A 274 9.23 -6.20 -9.56
C ARG A 274 9.81 -5.06 -10.38
N LYS A 275 9.01 -4.06 -10.74
CA LYS A 275 9.49 -2.87 -11.43
C LYS A 275 10.47 -2.08 -10.54
N GLN A 276 10.23 -2.01 -9.24
CA GLN A 276 11.17 -1.41 -8.27
C GLN A 276 12.51 -2.18 -8.25
N ALA A 277 12.47 -3.52 -8.21
CA ALA A 277 13.67 -4.35 -8.31
C ALA A 277 14.41 -4.18 -9.64
N ALA A 278 13.68 -4.12 -10.76
CA ALA A 278 14.27 -4.02 -12.10
C ALA A 278 14.91 -2.66 -12.39
N LYS A 279 14.42 -1.59 -11.74
CA LYS A 279 15.06 -0.27 -11.78
C LYS A 279 16.35 -0.19 -10.97
N GLY A 280 16.72 -1.27 -10.28
CA GLY A 280 17.96 -1.36 -9.50
C GLY A 280 17.94 -0.34 -8.37
N GLY A 281 17.15 -0.59 -7.32
CA GLY A 281 17.27 0.15 -6.06
C GLY A 281 17.38 1.68 -6.16
N GLU A 282 16.77 2.33 -7.17
CA GLU A 282 16.81 3.79 -7.30
C GLU A 282 16.14 4.45 -6.09
N GLY A 283 16.99 4.81 -5.13
CA GLY A 283 16.70 5.49 -3.89
C GLY A 283 18.04 5.66 -3.15
N LEU A 284 18.20 6.79 -2.45
CA LEU A 284 19.39 7.20 -1.67
C LEU A 284 19.94 6.17 -0.65
N PHE A 285 19.38 4.95 -0.57
CA PHE A 285 19.69 3.90 0.40
C PHE A 285 19.66 2.47 -0.22
N GLY A 286 19.77 2.35 -1.54
CA GLY A 286 19.48 1.14 -2.31
C GLY A 286 20.57 0.08 -2.44
N GLY A 287 21.23 -0.30 -1.34
CA GLY A 287 22.01 -1.55 -1.25
C GLY A 287 23.41 -1.39 -0.65
N ASN A 288 23.69 -2.14 0.42
CA ASN A 288 25.08 -2.39 0.84
C ASN A 288 25.75 -3.30 -0.20
N ILE A 289 27.07 -3.14 -0.43
CA ILE A 289 27.85 -3.94 -1.41
C ILE A 289 27.63 -5.45 -1.28
N PHE A 290 27.33 -5.92 -0.06
CA PHE A 290 27.03 -7.33 0.23
C PHE A 290 25.81 -7.84 -0.54
N GLY A 291 24.76 -7.03 -0.68
CA GLY A 291 23.58 -7.39 -1.47
C GLY A 291 23.87 -7.34 -2.97
N SER A 292 24.60 -6.32 -3.43
CA SER A 292 24.95 -6.16 -4.86
C SER A 292 25.90 -7.24 -5.38
N ALA A 293 26.74 -7.80 -4.50
CA ALA A 293 27.71 -8.83 -4.83
C ALA A 293 27.12 -10.24 -4.91
N GLN A 294 25.89 -10.48 -4.42
CA GLN A 294 25.32 -11.82 -4.43
C GLN A 294 25.06 -12.33 -5.85
N GLU A 295 25.46 -13.57 -6.11
CA GLU A 295 25.06 -14.28 -7.33
C GLU A 295 23.67 -14.90 -7.15
N GLU A 296 22.93 -14.91 -8.26
CA GLU A 296 21.67 -15.63 -8.36
C GLU A 296 21.93 -17.10 -8.71
N TYR A 297 21.60 -18.03 -7.81
CA TYR A 297 21.63 -19.46 -8.13
C TYR A 297 20.60 -19.82 -9.18
N LYS A 298 20.93 -20.78 -10.05
CA LYS A 298 20.14 -21.16 -11.23
C LYS A 298 19.41 -22.49 -11.09
N SER A 299 19.69 -23.25 -10.04
CA SER A 299 19.01 -24.53 -9.78
C SER A 299 19.03 -24.91 -8.30
N ILE A 300 18.17 -25.86 -7.91
CA ILE A 300 18.19 -26.48 -6.57
C ILE A 300 19.53 -27.16 -6.27
N ASP A 301 20.18 -27.75 -7.29
CA ASP A 301 21.49 -28.39 -7.12
C ASP A 301 22.58 -27.38 -6.78
N GLU A 302 22.64 -26.24 -7.48
CA GLU A 302 23.58 -25.15 -7.16
C GLU A 302 23.34 -24.61 -5.75
N ILE A 303 22.07 -24.39 -5.37
CA ILE A 303 21.70 -23.95 -4.02
C ILE A 303 22.22 -24.95 -2.98
N ARG A 304 22.00 -26.25 -3.20
CA ARG A 304 22.42 -27.31 -2.27
C ARG A 304 23.94 -27.36 -2.15
N ASP A 305 24.66 -27.32 -3.27
CA ASP A 305 26.11 -27.46 -3.28
C ASP A 305 26.77 -26.24 -2.62
N ALA A 306 26.32 -25.03 -2.94
CA ALA A 306 26.76 -23.82 -2.23
C ALA A 306 26.37 -23.84 -0.75
N ALA A 307 25.17 -24.33 -0.39
CA ALA A 307 24.74 -24.43 1.00
C ALA A 307 25.61 -25.41 1.80
N ARG A 308 26.09 -26.50 1.19
CA ARG A 308 27.02 -27.44 1.85
C ARG A 308 28.29 -26.73 2.29
N GLU A 309 28.84 -25.88 1.43
CA GLU A 309 30.10 -25.18 1.65
C GLU A 309 29.96 -23.94 2.54
N ARG A 310 28.87 -23.18 2.38
CA ARG A 310 28.71 -21.84 2.97
C ARG A 310 27.80 -21.80 4.20
N ILE A 311 26.71 -22.57 4.21
CA ILE A 311 25.74 -22.51 5.33
C ILE A 311 26.28 -23.28 6.53
N ARG A 312 26.49 -22.58 7.66
CA ARG A 312 26.97 -23.17 8.91
C ARG A 312 26.48 -22.39 10.13
N HIS A 313 26.63 -22.98 11.31
CA HIS A 313 26.52 -22.24 12.56
C HIS A 313 27.64 -21.20 12.63
N ILE A 314 27.28 -19.94 12.84
CA ILE A 314 28.21 -18.82 12.96
C ILE A 314 27.68 -17.88 14.03
N ASP A 315 28.50 -17.58 15.03
CA ASP A 315 28.16 -16.59 16.05
C ASP A 315 28.12 -15.18 15.47
N GLU A 316 27.24 -14.32 16.00
CA GLU A 316 27.01 -12.96 15.47
C GLU A 316 28.29 -12.13 15.44
N SER A 317 29.11 -12.24 16.49
CA SER A 317 30.38 -11.51 16.55
C SER A 317 31.36 -11.93 15.46
N ASP A 318 31.44 -13.22 15.14
CA ASP A 318 32.37 -13.71 14.13
C ASP A 318 31.86 -13.43 12.71
N TYR A 319 30.54 -13.48 12.51
CA TYR A 319 29.92 -13.02 11.27
C TYR A 319 30.20 -11.53 11.03
N GLN A 320 30.01 -10.69 12.05
CA GLN A 320 30.26 -9.26 11.95
C GLN A 320 31.74 -8.95 11.67
N LYS A 321 32.69 -9.64 12.34
CA LYS A 321 34.13 -9.48 12.05
C LYS A 321 34.48 -9.77 10.58
N GLN A 322 33.87 -10.79 9.99
CA GLN A 322 34.09 -11.12 8.58
C GLN A 322 33.57 -10.00 7.66
N ARG A 323 32.41 -9.42 7.99
CA ARG A 323 31.85 -8.29 7.25
C ARG A 323 32.67 -7.01 7.42
N ASP A 324 33.12 -6.71 8.64
CA ASP A 324 33.94 -5.55 8.95
C ASP A 324 35.25 -5.58 8.17
N ALA A 325 35.92 -6.74 8.08
CA ALA A 325 37.14 -6.89 7.28
C ALA A 325 36.94 -6.57 5.79
N ILE A 326 35.76 -6.87 5.25
CA ILE A 326 35.40 -6.53 3.86
C ILE A 326 35.08 -5.05 3.72
N THR A 327 34.33 -4.48 4.68
CA THR A 327 34.03 -3.05 4.71
C THR A 327 35.31 -2.21 4.84
N ASP A 328 36.27 -2.65 5.64
CA ASP A 328 37.58 -1.99 5.78
C ASP A 328 38.37 -2.02 4.47
N ARG A 329 38.38 -3.16 3.77
CA ARG A 329 39.01 -3.27 2.44
C ARG A 329 38.33 -2.38 1.41
N LEU A 330 37.00 -2.33 1.40
CA LEU A 330 36.25 -1.44 0.51
C LEU A 330 36.56 0.04 0.80
N SER A 331 36.66 0.42 2.08
CA SER A 331 36.96 1.79 2.50
C SER A 331 38.38 2.23 2.14
N ALA A 332 39.29 1.28 1.94
CA ALA A 332 40.67 1.53 1.54
C ALA A 332 40.85 1.71 0.01
N ILE A 333 39.80 1.51 -0.80
CA ILE A 333 39.88 1.65 -2.25
C ILE A 333 40.03 3.13 -2.63
N GLU A 334 41.15 3.45 -3.29
CA GLU A 334 41.38 4.77 -3.87
C GLU A 334 41.12 4.75 -5.38
N ILE A 335 40.13 5.52 -5.85
CA ILE A 335 39.87 5.68 -7.29
C ILE A 335 40.53 6.98 -7.80
N PRO A 336 41.51 6.90 -8.72
CA PRO A 336 42.14 8.09 -9.28
C PRO A 336 41.13 9.04 -9.93
N GLY A 337 41.10 10.28 -9.44
CA GLY A 337 40.18 11.31 -9.92
C GLY A 337 38.84 11.39 -9.18
N ALA A 338 38.58 10.50 -8.21
CA ALA A 338 37.56 10.75 -7.20
C ALA A 338 38.04 11.85 -6.24
N GLY A 339 37.14 12.75 -5.85
CA GLY A 339 37.45 13.77 -4.84
C GLY A 339 37.44 13.17 -3.42
N SER A 340 38.00 13.92 -2.46
CA SER A 340 38.22 13.43 -1.09
C SER A 340 37.29 14.07 -0.05
N ASN A 341 36.34 14.91 -0.47
CA ASN A 341 35.34 15.43 0.46
C ASN A 341 34.23 14.39 0.70
N PHE A 342 33.43 14.60 1.74
CA PHE A 342 32.38 13.67 2.15
C PHE A 342 31.39 13.33 1.01
N SER A 343 30.98 14.32 0.22
CA SER A 343 30.05 14.11 -0.90
C SER A 343 30.68 13.23 -1.98
N ASP A 344 31.92 13.53 -2.37
CA ASP A 344 32.63 12.77 -3.40
C ASP A 344 32.88 11.32 -2.97
N THR A 345 33.15 11.10 -1.68
CA THR A 345 33.29 9.76 -1.10
C THR A 345 31.97 9.00 -1.12
N MET A 346 30.85 9.64 -0.77
CA MET A 346 29.52 9.02 -0.84
C MET A 346 29.14 8.66 -2.29
N ASP A 347 29.41 9.56 -3.24
CA ASP A 347 29.18 9.30 -4.67
C ASP A 347 30.06 8.14 -5.17
N MET A 348 31.32 8.06 -4.72
CA MET A 348 32.22 6.96 -5.06
C MET A 348 31.70 5.62 -4.56
N VAL A 349 31.27 5.55 -3.30
CA VAL A 349 30.70 4.34 -2.72
C VAL A 349 29.46 3.90 -3.50
N GLN A 350 28.55 4.84 -3.81
CA GLN A 350 27.36 4.55 -4.61
C GLN A 350 27.73 4.03 -6.01
N ASN A 351 28.66 4.70 -6.70
CA ASN A 351 29.09 4.29 -8.04
C ASN A 351 29.73 2.89 -8.05
N ILE A 352 30.50 2.52 -7.01
CA ILE A 352 31.04 1.17 -6.85
C ILE A 352 29.91 0.16 -6.62
N GLN A 353 28.97 0.46 -5.72
CA GLN A 353 27.82 -0.40 -5.46
C GLN A 353 26.99 -0.63 -6.72
N ASP A 354 26.74 0.43 -7.50
CA ASP A 354 26.05 0.35 -8.78
C ASP A 354 26.84 -0.47 -9.78
N ALA A 355 28.15 -0.26 -9.90
CA ALA A 355 29.00 -1.04 -10.80
C ALA A 355 28.92 -2.55 -10.48
N VAL A 356 29.01 -2.90 -9.19
CA VAL A 356 28.91 -4.29 -8.71
C VAL A 356 27.52 -4.86 -8.97
N ALA A 357 26.45 -4.08 -8.77
CA ALA A 357 25.09 -4.52 -9.08
C ALA A 357 24.88 -4.82 -10.58
N HIS A 358 25.65 -4.17 -11.47
CA HIS A 358 25.61 -4.42 -12.91
C HIS A 358 26.51 -5.58 -13.35
N THR A 359 27.66 -5.80 -12.70
CA THR A 359 28.64 -6.82 -13.09
C THR A 359 29.64 -7.11 -11.98
N HIS A 360 29.99 -8.39 -11.86
CA HIS A 360 31.00 -8.87 -10.90
C HIS A 360 32.39 -9.05 -11.52
N THR A 361 32.56 -8.69 -12.79
CA THR A 361 33.84 -8.88 -13.51
C THR A 361 34.65 -7.59 -13.51
N ALA A 362 35.97 -7.69 -13.30
CA ALA A 362 36.86 -6.52 -13.33
C ALA A 362 36.75 -5.68 -14.63
N PRO A 363 36.70 -6.28 -15.85
CA PRO A 363 36.49 -5.49 -17.07
C PRO A 363 35.14 -4.76 -17.12
N GLY A 364 34.09 -5.38 -16.58
CA GLY A 364 32.77 -4.77 -16.49
C GLY A 364 32.74 -3.59 -15.50
N ILE A 365 33.32 -3.80 -14.32
CA ILE A 365 33.43 -2.78 -13.26
C ILE A 365 34.24 -1.59 -13.77
N HIS A 366 35.39 -1.85 -14.40
CA HIS A 366 36.22 -0.82 -15.03
C HIS A 366 35.42 0.00 -16.04
N LYS A 367 34.73 -0.68 -16.96
CA LYS A 367 33.92 -0.03 -18.00
C LYS A 367 32.80 0.84 -17.41
N TYR A 368 32.17 0.40 -16.32
CA TYR A 368 31.11 1.16 -15.66
C TYR A 368 31.68 2.41 -14.98
N LEU A 369 32.66 2.23 -14.09
CA LEU A 369 33.25 3.29 -13.28
C LEU A 369 34.01 4.32 -14.11
N LYS A 370 34.59 3.93 -15.25
CA LYS A 370 35.30 4.85 -16.16
C LYS A 370 34.42 6.00 -16.68
N LYS A 371 33.09 5.85 -16.67
CA LYS A 371 32.14 6.92 -17.03
C LYS A 371 32.17 8.09 -16.04
N PHE A 372 32.43 7.79 -14.77
CA PHE A 372 32.49 8.76 -13.67
C PHE A 372 33.93 9.16 -13.36
N TYR A 373 34.85 8.19 -13.45
CA TYR A 373 36.27 8.33 -13.09
C TYR A 373 37.15 7.92 -14.28
N PRO A 374 37.43 8.83 -15.24
CA PRO A 374 38.15 8.48 -16.47
C PRO A 374 39.56 7.89 -16.27
N LYS A 375 40.17 8.13 -15.10
CA LYS A 375 41.52 7.68 -14.72
C LYS A 375 41.53 6.36 -13.93
N ILE A 376 40.38 5.72 -13.70
CA ILE A 376 40.34 4.42 -13.02
C ILE A 376 41.20 3.39 -13.75
N THR A 377 41.98 2.62 -13.00
CA THR A 377 42.87 1.59 -13.52
C THR A 377 42.20 0.22 -13.51
N MET A 378 42.73 -0.72 -14.29
CA MET A 378 42.23 -2.10 -14.27
C MET A 378 42.54 -2.77 -12.94
N GLU A 379 43.65 -2.40 -12.29
CA GLU A 379 44.06 -2.90 -10.98
C GLU A 379 43.02 -2.58 -9.90
N THR A 380 42.53 -1.34 -9.82
CA THR A 380 41.45 -0.98 -8.91
C THR A 380 40.16 -1.77 -9.19
N ALA A 381 39.85 -2.00 -10.48
CA ALA A 381 38.68 -2.80 -10.84
C ALA A 381 38.86 -4.30 -10.49
N HIS A 382 40.08 -4.82 -10.51
CA HIS A 382 40.40 -6.17 -10.03
C HIS A 382 40.21 -6.27 -8.52
N GLU A 383 40.67 -5.29 -7.76
CA GLU A 383 40.50 -5.25 -6.31
C GLU A 383 39.01 -5.26 -5.91
N ILE A 384 38.17 -4.45 -6.58
CA ILE A 384 36.72 -4.47 -6.36
C ILE A 384 36.14 -5.85 -6.71
N ALA A 385 36.53 -6.44 -7.84
CA ALA A 385 36.05 -7.77 -8.25
C ALA A 385 36.47 -8.88 -7.28
N ASP A 386 37.66 -8.78 -6.68
CA ASP A 386 38.12 -9.75 -5.68
C ASP A 386 37.37 -9.59 -4.36
N ILE A 387 37.07 -8.36 -3.94
CA ILE A 387 36.17 -8.11 -2.79
C ILE A 387 34.78 -8.73 -3.05
N VAL A 388 34.24 -8.60 -4.26
CA VAL A 388 32.97 -9.25 -4.64
C VAL A 388 33.06 -10.76 -4.50
N LYS A 389 34.15 -11.39 -4.96
CA LYS A 389 34.36 -12.84 -4.75
C LYS A 389 34.43 -13.18 -3.27
N ASP A 390 35.13 -12.40 -2.45
CA ASP A 390 35.23 -12.68 -1.02
C ASP A 390 33.86 -12.65 -0.34
N ILE A 391 33.00 -11.70 -0.73
CA ILE A 391 31.59 -11.65 -0.30
C ILE A 391 30.84 -12.92 -0.75
N GLN A 392 31.02 -13.36 -1.99
CA GLN A 392 30.34 -14.56 -2.52
C GLN A 392 30.80 -15.87 -1.86
N HIS A 393 31.99 -15.89 -1.25
CA HIS A 393 32.49 -17.05 -0.50
C HIS A 393 32.24 -16.94 1.01
N LEU A 394 31.65 -15.84 1.48
CA LEU A 394 31.39 -15.65 2.90
C LEU A 394 30.48 -16.77 3.42
N SER A 395 30.77 -17.15 4.67
CA SER A 395 29.94 -18.10 5.39
C SER A 395 28.57 -17.45 5.67
N ALA A 396 27.49 -18.18 5.43
CA ALA A 396 26.14 -17.69 5.63
C ALA A 396 25.40 -18.52 6.70
N ARG A 397 24.36 -17.95 7.32
CA ARG A 397 23.43 -18.73 8.16
C ARG A 397 22.24 -19.27 7.38
N TYR A 398 21.87 -18.56 6.32
CA TYR A 398 20.83 -18.94 5.37
C TYR A 398 21.12 -18.28 4.03
N PHE A 399 20.52 -18.84 2.98
CA PHE A 399 20.38 -18.23 1.67
C PHE A 399 18.99 -17.63 1.55
N GLU A 400 18.83 -16.60 0.72
CA GLU A 400 17.58 -15.87 0.62
C GLU A 400 16.90 -16.10 -0.73
N ALA A 401 15.69 -16.64 -0.69
CA ALA A 401 14.83 -16.75 -1.86
C ALA A 401 13.85 -15.57 -1.93
N LYS A 402 13.76 -14.98 -3.13
CA LYS A 402 12.86 -13.89 -3.50
C LYS A 402 12.04 -14.29 -4.73
N PRO A 403 10.82 -14.81 -4.54
CA PRO A 403 9.90 -15.02 -5.64
C PRO A 403 9.40 -13.67 -6.19
N TYR A 404 9.64 -13.42 -7.48
CA TYR A 404 9.19 -12.24 -8.25
C TYR A 404 7.80 -12.47 -8.86
N ARG A 405 7.00 -13.29 -8.18
CA ARG A 405 5.63 -13.70 -8.50
C ARG A 405 4.77 -13.63 -7.24
N ALA A 406 3.45 -13.62 -7.44
CA ALA A 406 2.51 -13.83 -6.34
C ALA A 406 2.81 -15.20 -5.69
N VAL A 407 2.97 -15.20 -4.38
CA VAL A 407 3.12 -16.40 -3.55
C VAL A 407 1.99 -16.34 -2.53
N GLY A 408 1.05 -17.26 -2.65
CA GLY A 408 -0.10 -17.36 -1.76
C GLY A 408 0.18 -18.27 -0.57
N PHE A 409 -0.80 -18.35 0.34
CA PHE A 409 -0.74 -19.26 1.48
C PHE A 409 -0.90 -20.73 1.08
N ASP A 410 -1.46 -21.01 -0.10
CA ASP A 410 -1.58 -22.35 -0.71
C ASP A 410 -0.23 -23.04 -0.98
N GLU A 411 0.85 -22.25 -1.06
CA GLU A 411 2.21 -22.77 -1.20
C GLU A 411 2.85 -23.20 0.14
N VAL A 412 2.27 -22.80 1.27
CA VAL A 412 2.75 -23.20 2.60
C VAL A 412 2.32 -24.65 2.85
N LYS A 413 3.28 -25.50 3.22
CA LYS A 413 3.00 -26.92 3.53
C LYS A 413 2.82 -27.17 5.02
N LEU A 414 3.54 -26.42 5.85
CA LEU A 414 3.51 -26.57 7.31
C LEU A 414 3.59 -25.21 7.99
N ALA A 415 2.76 -25.02 9.00
CA ALA A 415 2.85 -23.93 9.97
C ALA A 415 3.20 -24.51 11.35
N VAL A 416 4.29 -24.03 11.95
CA VAL A 416 4.64 -24.33 13.35
C VAL A 416 4.44 -23.07 14.18
N VAL A 417 3.50 -23.12 15.11
CA VAL A 417 2.99 -21.95 15.85
C VAL A 417 3.08 -22.13 17.38
N PRO A 418 3.17 -21.05 18.17
CA PRO A 418 3.07 -21.15 19.63
C PRO A 418 1.75 -21.79 20.07
N SER A 419 1.77 -22.54 21.17
CA SER A 419 0.60 -23.20 21.76
C SER A 419 -0.50 -22.23 22.24
N ASP A 420 -0.16 -20.95 22.49
CA ASP A 420 -1.11 -19.88 22.83
C ASP A 420 -1.65 -19.11 21.60
N THR A 421 -1.37 -19.59 20.38
CA THR A 421 -1.89 -19.00 19.14
C THR A 421 -3.42 -19.04 19.13
N ASP A 422 -4.05 -17.94 18.68
CA ASP A 422 -5.50 -17.81 18.55
C ASP A 422 -6.12 -19.02 17.82
N ALA A 423 -7.13 -19.64 18.43
CA ALA A 423 -7.77 -20.84 17.89
C ALA A 423 -8.42 -20.57 16.52
N GLY A 424 -8.96 -19.37 16.31
CA GLY A 424 -9.53 -18.96 15.03
C GLY A 424 -8.47 -18.87 13.92
N LEU A 425 -7.24 -18.46 14.24
CA LEU A 425 -6.12 -18.49 13.29
C LEU A 425 -5.71 -19.92 12.93
N ILE A 426 -5.60 -20.82 13.92
CA ILE A 426 -5.26 -22.23 13.69
C ILE A 426 -6.32 -22.89 12.79
N GLU A 427 -7.60 -22.62 13.04
CA GLU A 427 -8.68 -23.17 12.23
C GLU A 427 -8.63 -22.67 10.79
N ARG A 428 -8.39 -21.36 10.57
CA ARG A 428 -8.21 -20.79 9.24
C ARG A 428 -7.05 -21.44 8.48
N LEU A 429 -5.88 -21.62 9.11
CA LEU A 429 -4.73 -22.28 8.47
C LEU A 429 -5.08 -23.70 8.02
N LYS A 430 -5.79 -24.47 8.86
CA LYS A 430 -6.23 -25.83 8.53
C LYS A 430 -7.27 -25.85 7.40
N GLN A 431 -8.18 -24.87 7.36
CA GLN A 431 -9.16 -24.73 6.27
C GLN A 431 -8.49 -24.45 4.92
N GLU A 432 -7.37 -23.73 4.91
CA GLU A 432 -6.52 -23.52 3.73
C GLU A 432 -5.66 -24.75 3.38
N GLY A 433 -5.84 -25.89 4.07
CA GLY A 433 -5.12 -27.13 3.82
C GLY A 433 -3.69 -27.16 4.37
N ILE A 434 -3.32 -26.21 5.23
CA ILE A 434 -1.99 -26.11 5.83
C ILE A 434 -1.94 -26.99 7.08
N GLU A 435 -0.94 -27.88 7.16
CA GLU A 435 -0.69 -28.64 8.38
C GLU A 435 -0.20 -27.70 9.49
N VAL A 436 -0.79 -27.79 10.69
CA VAL A 436 -0.42 -26.94 11.83
C VAL A 436 0.11 -27.82 12.96
N ARG A 437 1.36 -27.56 13.36
CA ARG A 437 1.98 -28.13 14.58
C ARG A 437 2.21 -27.02 15.60
N THR A 438 2.15 -27.37 16.88
CA THR A 438 2.29 -26.40 17.98
C THR A 438 3.52 -26.67 18.83
N TYR A 439 4.12 -25.63 19.40
CA TYR A 439 5.21 -25.74 20.37
C TYR A 439 4.96 -24.87 21.61
N GLU A 440 5.64 -25.13 22.72
CA GLU A 440 5.57 -24.30 23.92
C GLU A 440 6.19 -22.93 23.66
N LYS A 441 5.45 -21.85 23.97
CA LYS A 441 5.93 -20.49 23.72
C LYS A 441 7.25 -20.22 24.43
N GLY A 442 8.25 -19.76 23.68
CA GLY A 442 9.61 -19.54 24.17
C GLY A 442 10.54 -20.76 24.09
N ASN A 443 10.01 -21.96 23.82
CA ASN A 443 10.81 -23.18 23.66
C ASN A 443 11.32 -23.34 22.22
N GLN A 444 12.37 -22.60 21.87
CA GLN A 444 12.94 -22.61 20.52
C GLN A 444 13.60 -23.94 20.15
N SER A 445 14.07 -24.72 21.13
CA SER A 445 14.62 -26.06 20.90
C SER A 445 13.54 -27.04 20.45
N GLU A 446 12.37 -27.02 21.09
CA GLU A 446 11.21 -27.81 20.68
C GLU A 446 10.71 -27.40 19.29
N ARG A 447 10.57 -26.10 19.03
CA ARG A 447 10.19 -25.59 17.69
C ARG A 447 11.13 -26.11 16.61
N LYS A 448 12.44 -26.06 16.85
CA LYS A 448 13.46 -26.56 15.91
C LYS A 448 13.30 -28.05 15.66
N GLN A 449 13.09 -28.84 16.72
CA GLN A 449 12.87 -30.29 16.61
C GLN A 449 11.61 -30.60 15.79
N ILE A 450 10.49 -29.93 16.07
CA ILE A 450 9.23 -30.14 15.34
C ILE A 450 9.39 -29.84 13.85
N VAL A 451 10.06 -28.74 13.50
CA VAL A 451 10.31 -28.39 12.09
C VAL A 451 11.24 -29.42 11.43
N ASP A 452 12.28 -29.86 12.13
CA ASP A 452 13.20 -30.89 11.65
C ASP A 452 12.41 -32.17 11.34
N GLU A 453 11.71 -32.75 12.31
CA GLU A 453 10.93 -33.98 12.15
C GLU A 453 9.85 -33.85 11.05
N ALA A 454 9.08 -32.75 11.06
CA ALA A 454 8.02 -32.54 10.09
C ALA A 454 8.55 -32.39 8.66
N THR A 455 9.64 -31.65 8.45
CA THR A 455 10.22 -31.47 7.11
C THR A 455 10.78 -32.78 6.54
N GLU A 456 11.24 -33.69 7.40
CA GLU A 456 11.64 -35.04 6.98
C GLU A 456 10.45 -35.93 6.66
N GLU A 457 9.45 -35.97 7.55
CA GLU A 457 8.20 -36.72 7.37
C GLU A 457 7.48 -36.34 6.08
N MET A 458 7.35 -35.04 5.85
CA MET A 458 6.67 -34.46 4.69
C MET A 458 7.55 -34.36 3.44
N ARG A 459 8.82 -34.79 3.53
CA ARG A 459 9.81 -34.75 2.43
C ARG A 459 10.01 -33.37 1.79
N LEU A 460 10.02 -32.31 2.61
CA LEU A 460 10.18 -30.92 2.16
C LEU A 460 11.65 -30.50 2.00
N ARG A 461 12.60 -31.33 2.43
CA ARG A 461 14.04 -31.03 2.36
C ARG A 461 14.58 -31.25 0.95
N PHE A 462 15.65 -30.52 0.58
CA PHE A 462 16.35 -30.68 -0.69
C PHE A 462 17.22 -31.97 -0.67
N GLN A 463 16.57 -33.13 -0.73
CA GLN A 463 17.25 -34.42 -0.71
C GLN A 463 17.84 -34.77 -2.07
N LEU A 464 19.06 -35.32 -2.07
CA LEU A 464 19.77 -35.78 -3.25
C LEU A 464 19.20 -37.15 -3.64
N ILE A 465 18.42 -37.17 -4.69
CA ILE A 465 17.90 -38.38 -5.28
C ILE A 465 18.99 -38.77 -6.29
N GLY A 466 20.01 -39.55 -5.90
CA GLY A 466 21.14 -39.90 -6.79
C GLY A 466 20.65 -40.51 -8.13
N GLU A 467 21.46 -40.66 -9.18
CA GLU A 467 21.00 -41.01 -10.56
C GLU A 467 19.85 -42.04 -10.67
N LYS A 468 19.82 -43.10 -9.87
CA LYS A 468 18.70 -44.06 -9.83
C LYS A 468 17.41 -43.51 -9.21
N GLY A 469 17.59 -42.67 -8.21
CA GLY A 469 16.58 -41.89 -7.53
C GLY A 469 16.14 -40.68 -8.37
N ALA A 470 17.03 -39.91 -8.97
CA ALA A 470 16.70 -38.91 -9.99
C ALA A 470 15.98 -39.58 -11.18
N ALA A 471 16.43 -40.75 -11.66
CA ALA A 471 15.69 -41.48 -12.69
C ALA A 471 14.38 -42.10 -12.18
N ALA A 472 14.21 -42.35 -10.88
CA ALA A 472 12.97 -42.84 -10.30
C ALA A 472 11.99 -41.69 -9.99
N LEU A 473 12.52 -40.51 -9.70
CA LEU A 473 11.76 -39.29 -9.42
C LEU A 473 11.50 -38.51 -10.70
N ASP A 474 12.37 -38.50 -11.69
CA ASP A 474 12.10 -38.15 -13.09
C ASP A 474 11.15 -39.17 -13.71
N LYS A 475 11.21 -40.45 -13.35
CA LYS A 475 10.14 -41.39 -13.77
C LYS A 475 8.87 -41.19 -12.99
N ALA A 476 8.90 -40.71 -11.74
CA ALA A 476 7.71 -40.45 -10.94
C ALA A 476 7.11 -39.08 -11.27
N GLU A 477 7.92 -38.06 -11.56
CA GLU A 477 7.60 -36.71 -12.03
C GLU A 477 7.31 -36.75 -13.52
N GLU A 478 8.00 -37.51 -14.37
CA GLU A 478 7.47 -37.82 -15.71
C GLU A 478 6.25 -38.71 -15.59
N ALA A 479 6.08 -39.61 -14.61
CA ALA A 479 4.85 -40.39 -14.50
C ALA A 479 3.70 -39.56 -13.95
N THR A 480 3.91 -38.60 -13.05
CA THR A 480 2.89 -37.68 -12.51
C THR A 480 2.67 -36.52 -13.46
N THR A 481 3.69 -35.95 -14.09
CA THR A 481 3.55 -34.94 -15.16
C THR A 481 3.06 -35.59 -16.44
N ARG A 482 3.39 -36.86 -16.76
CA ARG A 482 2.67 -37.61 -17.80
C ARG A 482 1.32 -38.04 -17.30
N LEU A 483 1.06 -38.32 -16.01
CA LEU A 483 -0.29 -38.62 -15.53
C LEU A 483 -1.15 -37.37 -15.60
N ASP A 484 -0.62 -36.21 -15.23
CA ASP A 484 -1.27 -34.91 -15.22
C ASP A 484 -1.39 -34.39 -16.64
N ASN A 485 -0.37 -34.56 -17.50
CA ASN A 485 -0.52 -34.31 -18.92
C ASN A 485 -1.36 -35.38 -19.62
N LEU A 486 -1.46 -36.63 -19.13
CA LEU A 486 -2.40 -37.65 -19.64
C LEU A 486 -3.79 -37.44 -19.08
N ASN A 487 -3.94 -36.85 -17.89
CA ASN A 487 -5.21 -36.53 -17.27
C ASN A 487 -5.73 -35.25 -17.91
N VAL A 488 -4.91 -34.22 -18.08
CA VAL A 488 -5.20 -33.04 -18.90
C VAL A 488 -5.36 -33.42 -20.36
N ALA A 489 -4.53 -34.28 -20.96
CA ALA A 489 -4.77 -34.73 -22.33
C ALA A 489 -5.98 -35.65 -22.41
N ARG A 490 -6.30 -36.46 -21.39
CA ARG A 490 -7.56 -37.24 -21.32
C ARG A 490 -8.74 -36.35 -21.07
N GLU A 491 -8.62 -35.27 -20.31
CA GLU A 491 -9.67 -34.29 -20.03
C GLU A 491 -9.90 -33.42 -21.27
N MET A 492 -8.83 -33.02 -21.97
CA MET A 492 -8.90 -32.34 -23.25
C MET A 492 -9.39 -33.28 -24.35
N GLU A 493 -8.97 -34.55 -24.36
CA GLU A 493 -9.46 -35.57 -25.30
C GLU A 493 -10.89 -35.99 -24.95
N GLN A 494 -11.28 -36.05 -23.68
CA GLN A 494 -12.64 -36.28 -23.23
C GLN A 494 -13.50 -35.07 -23.55
N ALA A 495 -13.07 -33.85 -23.27
CA ALA A 495 -13.76 -32.61 -23.64
C ALA A 495 -13.86 -32.48 -25.16
N PHE A 496 -12.81 -32.81 -25.90
CA PHE A 496 -12.82 -32.83 -27.36
C PHE A 496 -13.72 -33.94 -27.89
N ASN A 497 -13.69 -35.15 -27.32
CA ASN A 497 -14.57 -36.26 -27.70
C ASN A 497 -16.02 -36.02 -27.26
N GLU A 498 -16.26 -35.33 -26.15
CA GLU A 498 -17.57 -34.90 -25.69
C GLU A 498 -18.10 -33.82 -26.60
N LYS A 499 -17.30 -32.81 -26.93
CA LYS A 499 -17.64 -31.79 -27.93
C LYS A 499 -17.89 -32.44 -29.29
N LYS A 500 -17.08 -33.40 -29.72
CA LYS A 500 -17.30 -34.19 -30.93
C LYS A 500 -18.58 -35.02 -30.86
N LYS A 501 -18.91 -35.63 -29.71
CA LYS A 501 -20.18 -36.33 -29.48
C LYS A 501 -21.37 -35.36 -29.52
N ARG A 502 -21.26 -34.17 -28.94
CA ARG A 502 -22.29 -33.10 -28.96
C ARG A 502 -22.48 -32.55 -30.38
N VAL A 503 -21.40 -32.31 -31.12
CA VAL A 503 -21.44 -31.94 -32.54
C VAL A 503 -22.03 -33.07 -33.39
N GLU A 504 -21.75 -34.33 -33.06
CA GLU A 504 -22.35 -35.48 -33.74
C GLU A 504 -23.84 -35.64 -33.42
N LYS A 505 -24.30 -35.24 -32.21
CA LYS A 505 -25.73 -35.09 -31.90
C LYS A 505 -26.37 -34.04 -32.80
N LEU A 506 -25.72 -32.88 -32.98
CA LEU A 506 -26.18 -31.85 -33.93
C LEU A 506 -26.19 -32.36 -35.38
N ARG A 507 -25.19 -33.14 -35.80
CA ARG A 507 -25.17 -33.74 -37.15
C ARG A 507 -26.35 -34.71 -37.38
N LYS A 508 -26.86 -35.31 -36.29
CA LYS A 508 -28.00 -36.24 -36.30
C LYS A 508 -29.31 -35.57 -35.90
N SER A 509 -29.31 -34.29 -35.53
CA SER A 509 -30.54 -33.60 -35.17
C SER A 509 -31.38 -33.41 -36.41
N GLU A 510 -32.67 -33.66 -36.28
CA GLU A 510 -33.62 -33.39 -37.34
C GLU A 510 -33.92 -31.88 -37.37
N PRO A 511 -34.13 -31.29 -38.55
CA PRO A 511 -34.62 -29.92 -38.66
C PRO A 511 -35.91 -29.75 -37.86
N VAL A 512 -36.09 -28.59 -37.24
CA VAL A 512 -37.38 -28.24 -36.66
C VAL A 512 -38.38 -28.03 -37.78
N GLU A 513 -39.44 -28.83 -37.79
CA GLU A 513 -40.52 -28.72 -38.76
C GLU A 513 -41.76 -28.13 -38.10
N ILE A 514 -42.32 -27.11 -38.75
CA ILE A 514 -43.65 -26.58 -38.45
C ILE A 514 -44.55 -26.87 -39.65
N THR A 515 -45.82 -27.17 -39.39
CA THR A 515 -46.81 -27.53 -40.40
C THR A 515 -47.31 -26.31 -41.19
N GLY A 516 -47.06 -25.10 -40.70
CA GLY A 516 -47.55 -23.85 -41.27
C GLY A 516 -49.05 -23.63 -41.04
N LYS A 517 -49.69 -24.47 -40.22
CA LYS A 517 -51.13 -24.46 -39.91
C LYS A 517 -51.43 -24.23 -38.44
N GLU A 518 -50.40 -24.06 -37.62
CA GLU A 518 -50.50 -23.82 -36.17
C GLU A 518 -51.20 -22.49 -35.87
N ILE A 519 -50.98 -21.50 -36.74
CA ILE A 519 -51.54 -20.17 -36.63
C ILE A 519 -52.68 -20.07 -37.62
N GLU A 520 -53.85 -19.62 -37.16
CA GLU A 520 -55.01 -19.40 -38.00
C GLU A 520 -54.67 -18.45 -39.18
N PRO A 521 -54.84 -18.89 -40.45
CA PRO A 521 -54.42 -18.12 -41.62
C PRO A 521 -55.26 -16.86 -41.83
N SER A 522 -54.65 -15.82 -42.40
CA SER A 522 -55.36 -14.60 -42.80
C SER A 522 -54.61 -13.88 -43.93
N ASP A 523 -55.35 -13.42 -44.94
CA ASP A 523 -54.81 -12.62 -46.05
C ASP A 523 -54.44 -11.18 -45.64
N ASP A 524 -54.88 -10.73 -44.46
CA ASP A 524 -54.43 -9.46 -43.85
C ASP A 524 -53.29 -9.73 -42.86
N LEU A 525 -52.08 -9.30 -43.21
CA LEU A 525 -50.88 -9.42 -42.37
C LEU A 525 -51.06 -8.86 -40.95
N LYS A 526 -51.85 -7.79 -40.76
CA LYS A 526 -52.12 -7.26 -39.41
C LYS A 526 -52.99 -8.21 -38.60
N GLN A 527 -53.97 -8.84 -39.24
CA GLN A 527 -54.81 -9.84 -38.61
C GLN A 527 -54.03 -11.14 -38.36
N TYR A 528 -53.18 -11.56 -39.30
CA TYR A 528 -52.31 -12.72 -39.12
C TYR A 528 -51.30 -12.51 -37.98
N LYS A 529 -50.71 -11.31 -37.84
CA LYS A 529 -49.87 -10.95 -36.68
C LYS A 529 -50.63 -11.06 -35.36
N LYS A 530 -51.92 -10.69 -35.33
CA LYS A 530 -52.76 -10.86 -34.12
C LYS A 530 -52.99 -12.33 -33.81
N ASN A 531 -53.27 -13.14 -34.83
CA ASN A 531 -53.43 -14.60 -34.70
C ASN A 531 -52.12 -15.24 -34.17
N ALA A 532 -50.97 -14.84 -34.71
CA ALA A 532 -49.64 -15.28 -34.25
C ALA A 532 -49.32 -14.84 -32.82
N LEU A 533 -49.73 -13.62 -32.42
CA LEU A 533 -49.58 -13.15 -31.04
C LEU A 533 -50.49 -13.92 -30.08
N GLU A 534 -51.72 -14.25 -30.49
CA GLU A 534 -52.64 -15.05 -29.69
C GLU A 534 -52.13 -16.46 -29.49
N TYR A 535 -51.68 -17.10 -30.58
CA TYR A 535 -51.00 -18.39 -30.51
C TYR A 535 -49.73 -18.30 -29.64
N GLY A 536 -48.89 -17.28 -29.80
CA GLY A 536 -47.71 -17.06 -28.95
C GLY A 536 -48.02 -16.89 -27.45
N LYS A 537 -49.22 -16.48 -27.06
CA LYS A 537 -49.62 -16.44 -25.64
C LYS A 537 -49.81 -17.85 -25.07
N SER A 538 -50.31 -18.80 -25.87
CA SER A 538 -50.47 -20.19 -25.42
C SER A 538 -49.13 -20.89 -25.23
N LEU A 539 -48.08 -20.41 -25.91
CA LEU A 539 -46.71 -20.92 -25.78
C LEU A 539 -45.97 -20.44 -24.53
N ARG A 540 -46.59 -19.65 -23.64
CA ARG A 540 -45.91 -19.19 -22.42
C ARG A 540 -45.87 -20.30 -21.38
N GLY A 541 -44.74 -20.43 -20.72
CA GLY A 541 -44.57 -21.42 -19.67
C GLY A 541 -43.15 -21.92 -19.57
N GLU A 542 -43.02 -23.02 -18.86
CA GLU A 542 -41.78 -23.73 -18.62
C GLU A 542 -41.57 -24.80 -19.71
N TYR A 543 -40.40 -24.80 -20.32
CA TYR A 543 -39.97 -25.83 -21.26
C TYR A 543 -38.68 -26.46 -20.77
N ILE A 544 -38.56 -27.77 -20.93
CA ILE A 544 -37.38 -28.52 -20.52
C ILE A 544 -36.60 -28.89 -21.79
N ASN A 545 -35.34 -28.47 -21.85
CA ASN A 545 -34.44 -28.90 -22.91
C ASN A 545 -34.14 -30.41 -22.74
N LYS A 546 -34.39 -31.21 -23.77
CA LYS A 546 -34.24 -32.68 -23.71
C LYS A 546 -32.78 -33.14 -23.69
N ASP A 547 -31.84 -32.29 -24.11
CA ASP A 547 -30.40 -32.61 -24.12
C ASP A 547 -29.72 -32.28 -22.78
N THR A 548 -30.04 -31.13 -22.17
CA THR A 548 -29.43 -30.65 -20.91
C THR A 548 -30.28 -30.88 -19.67
N GLY A 549 -31.60 -31.05 -19.81
CA GLY A 549 -32.55 -31.07 -18.70
C GLY A 549 -32.81 -29.70 -18.09
N GLU A 550 -32.26 -28.62 -18.66
CA GLU A 550 -32.45 -27.27 -18.15
C GLU A 550 -33.83 -26.73 -18.48
N THR A 551 -34.37 -26.00 -17.52
CA THR A 551 -35.63 -25.28 -17.64
C THR A 551 -35.42 -23.93 -18.31
N VAL A 552 -36.16 -23.66 -19.36
CA VAL A 552 -36.24 -22.35 -20.03
C VAL A 552 -37.65 -21.78 -19.89
N MET A 553 -37.74 -20.55 -19.37
CA MET A 553 -39.00 -19.86 -19.18
C MET A 553 -39.33 -18.94 -20.36
N VAL A 554 -40.44 -19.21 -21.06
CA VAL A 554 -40.92 -18.36 -22.16
C VAL A 554 -41.89 -17.32 -21.62
N GLY A 555 -41.37 -16.10 -21.45
CA GLY A 555 -42.15 -14.95 -20.97
C GLY A 555 -42.81 -14.13 -22.08
N LYS A 556 -43.65 -13.17 -21.67
CA LYS A 556 -44.34 -12.21 -22.57
C LYS A 556 -43.38 -11.43 -23.48
N ASN A 557 -42.20 -11.08 -22.99
CA ASN A 557 -41.23 -10.26 -23.74
C ASN A 557 -40.54 -11.06 -24.84
N ALA A 558 -40.21 -12.34 -24.60
CA ALA A 558 -39.62 -13.22 -25.61
C ALA A 558 -40.53 -13.37 -26.84
N ILE A 559 -41.83 -13.60 -26.61
CA ILE A 559 -42.83 -13.68 -27.68
C ILE A 559 -42.94 -12.37 -28.48
N LYS A 560 -42.90 -11.23 -27.79
CA LYS A 560 -42.96 -9.92 -28.45
C LYS A 560 -41.73 -9.66 -29.30
N GLU A 561 -40.55 -10.06 -28.85
CA GLU A 561 -39.30 -9.83 -29.55
C GLU A 561 -39.29 -10.56 -30.90
N VAL A 562 -39.63 -11.85 -30.90
CA VAL A 562 -39.70 -12.69 -32.12
C VAL A 562 -40.68 -12.10 -33.16
N LEU A 563 -41.84 -11.59 -32.70
CA LEU A 563 -42.87 -11.03 -33.58
C LEU A 563 -42.63 -9.57 -34.01
N ASN A 564 -41.65 -8.89 -33.41
CA ASN A 564 -41.32 -7.49 -33.75
C ASN A 564 -40.06 -7.38 -34.61
N HIS A 565 -39.23 -8.42 -34.68
CA HIS A 565 -37.99 -8.42 -35.43
C HIS A 565 -38.21 -8.19 -36.95
N ASP A 566 -39.18 -8.89 -37.57
CA ASP A 566 -39.67 -8.55 -38.92
C ASP A 566 -41.12 -8.98 -39.14
N TYR A 567 -42.07 -8.11 -38.78
CA TYR A 567 -43.49 -8.46 -38.81
C TYR A 567 -44.12 -8.45 -40.22
N LYS A 568 -43.39 -7.99 -41.24
CA LYS A 568 -43.88 -7.93 -42.62
C LYS A 568 -43.67 -9.25 -43.37
N ASP A 569 -42.86 -10.13 -42.80
CA ASP A 569 -42.59 -11.46 -43.32
C ASP A 569 -43.54 -12.49 -42.70
N LEU A 570 -44.29 -13.18 -43.55
CA LEU A 570 -45.24 -14.22 -43.16
C LEU A 570 -44.50 -15.42 -42.52
N GLU A 571 -43.33 -15.78 -43.05
CA GLU A 571 -42.52 -16.92 -42.62
C GLU A 571 -41.92 -16.64 -41.24
N GLN A 572 -41.51 -15.39 -40.99
CA GLN A 572 -41.08 -14.94 -39.67
C GLN A 572 -42.22 -15.00 -38.64
N LEU A 573 -43.46 -14.63 -39.00
CA LEU A 573 -44.60 -14.75 -38.10
C LEU A 573 -44.94 -16.22 -37.78
N GLN A 574 -44.75 -17.12 -38.75
CA GLN A 574 -44.93 -18.57 -38.57
C GLN A 574 -43.84 -19.20 -37.68
N SER A 575 -42.62 -18.67 -37.71
CA SER A 575 -41.49 -19.17 -36.92
C SER A 575 -41.77 -19.26 -35.41
N ILE A 576 -42.73 -18.48 -34.89
CA ILE A 576 -43.12 -18.54 -33.48
C ILE A 576 -43.62 -19.94 -33.08
N ALA A 577 -44.18 -20.71 -34.02
CA ALA A 577 -44.61 -22.09 -33.78
C ALA A 577 -43.45 -23.06 -33.57
N ALA A 578 -42.24 -22.68 -33.99
CA ALA A 578 -41.04 -23.49 -33.79
C ALA A 578 -40.46 -23.33 -32.38
N ILE A 579 -40.84 -22.30 -31.60
CA ILE A 579 -40.23 -21.98 -30.30
C ILE A 579 -40.17 -23.20 -29.34
N PRO A 580 -41.27 -23.95 -29.10
CA PRO A 580 -41.22 -25.12 -28.23
C PRO A 580 -40.21 -26.16 -28.71
N GLN A 581 -40.23 -26.46 -30.01
CA GLN A 581 -39.33 -27.46 -30.60
C GLN A 581 -37.87 -27.00 -30.57
N ILE A 582 -37.61 -25.71 -30.78
CA ILE A 582 -36.26 -25.13 -30.69
C ILE A 582 -35.73 -25.26 -29.26
N ILE A 583 -36.53 -24.94 -28.25
CA ILE A 583 -36.09 -25.01 -26.85
C ILE A 583 -35.91 -26.46 -26.41
N GLU A 584 -36.91 -27.30 -26.66
CA GLU A 584 -36.91 -28.69 -26.22
C GLU A 584 -35.85 -29.53 -26.93
N ASN A 585 -35.57 -29.26 -28.21
CA ASN A 585 -34.66 -30.06 -29.01
C ASN A 585 -33.31 -29.37 -29.27
N ALA A 586 -33.05 -28.20 -28.66
CA ALA A 586 -31.74 -27.57 -28.76
C ALA A 586 -30.64 -28.49 -28.20
N VAL A 587 -29.53 -28.59 -28.93
CA VAL A 587 -28.39 -29.40 -28.54
C VAL A 587 -27.34 -28.49 -27.91
N TYR A 588 -26.95 -28.79 -26.67
CA TYR A 588 -25.90 -28.02 -26.02
C TYR A 588 -24.53 -28.40 -26.59
N ILE A 589 -23.81 -27.40 -27.10
CA ILE A 589 -22.48 -27.59 -27.68
C ILE A 589 -21.42 -27.15 -26.65
N GLU A 590 -21.46 -25.87 -26.24
CA GLU A 590 -20.48 -25.26 -25.34
C GLU A 590 -21.02 -23.94 -24.76
N SER A 591 -20.40 -23.44 -23.69
CA SER A 591 -20.70 -22.15 -23.05
C SER A 591 -19.51 -21.21 -23.18
N GLN A 592 -19.76 -19.94 -23.52
CA GLN A 592 -18.73 -18.88 -23.53
C GLN A 592 -19.19 -17.72 -22.65
N ALA A 593 -18.26 -17.09 -21.93
CA ALA A 593 -18.56 -15.90 -21.14
C ALA A 593 -19.01 -14.76 -22.07
N ASN A 594 -20.15 -14.14 -21.75
CA ASN A 594 -20.67 -12.99 -22.48
C ASN A 594 -19.91 -11.73 -22.04
N ILE A 595 -19.02 -11.22 -22.89
CA ILE A 595 -18.27 -9.99 -22.65
C ILE A 595 -18.96 -8.88 -23.44
N ASP A 596 -19.73 -8.03 -22.76
CA ASP A 596 -20.36 -6.86 -23.37
C ASP A 596 -19.37 -5.67 -23.29
N ASP A 597 -18.62 -5.44 -24.38
CA ASP A 597 -17.57 -4.39 -24.49
C ASP A 597 -18.13 -2.95 -24.58
N LYS A 598 -19.26 -2.67 -23.92
CA LYS A 598 -19.85 -1.34 -23.83
C LYS A 598 -20.10 -0.90 -22.39
N VAL A 599 -19.03 -0.55 -21.67
CA VAL A 599 -19.05 0.45 -20.58
C VAL A 599 -17.75 1.26 -20.59
#